data_AF-A0A925TTT3-F1
#
_entry.id   AF-A0A925TTT3-F1
#
_cell.length_a   1.000
_cell.length_b   1.000
_cell.length_c   1.000
_cell.angle_alpha   90.00
_cell.angle_beta   90.00
_cell.angle_gamma   90.00
#
_symmetry.space_group_name_H-M   'P 1'
#
loop_
_entity.id
_entity.type
_entity.pdbx_description
1 polymer ?
#
loop_
_entity_poly.entity_id
_entity_poly.type
_entity_poly.pdbx_seq_one_letter_code
_entity_poly.pdbx_strand_id
1 'polypeptide(L)'
;MKTNIYSKYMHTKKDDALVDVLQNNKNAPDMRLAAIWELQKRNLFEHVPENLENELNFSYETKRIEMAETIKTSIHEDRDVIPKIKWAAYLLFSTVFLHIVYFILMKNTFYINLLANSFYLVTFIVRSGIVILIGIYLLQGQQWPRIVALILFILGSVSIASTYFQIFVNDNSFNAYGIFFSGYIFIQLAIFLLSLILLFSRDASDWYKGYNRNQELGVLDEI
;
A
#
# COMPACT_ATOMS: atom_id res chain seq x y z
N MET A 1 -22.83 -13.06 12.17
CA MET A 1 -22.56 -13.22 13.61
C MET A 1 -21.20 -12.60 13.88
N LYS A 2 -21.11 -11.55 14.70
CA LYS A 2 -19.81 -10.94 15.04
C LYS A 2 -19.07 -11.93 15.95
N THR A 3 -17.91 -12.41 15.54
CA THR A 3 -17.13 -13.41 16.29
C THR A 3 -15.88 -12.75 16.84
N ASN A 4 -15.81 -12.61 18.17
CA ASN A 4 -14.58 -12.29 18.90
C ASN A 4 -13.89 -13.62 19.31
N ILE A 5 -12.56 -13.64 19.43
CA ILE A 5 -11.73 -14.70 20.03
C ILE A 5 -12.39 -15.31 21.28
N TYR A 6 -12.95 -14.48 22.17
CA TYR A 6 -13.61 -14.93 23.41
C TYR A 6 -14.96 -15.64 23.20
N SER A 7 -15.66 -15.41 22.08
CA SER A 7 -16.94 -16.07 21.80
C SER A 7 -16.81 -17.60 21.74
N LYS A 8 -15.64 -18.09 21.31
CA LYS A 8 -15.32 -19.52 21.29
C LYS A 8 -15.15 -20.12 22.69
N TYR A 9 -14.91 -19.32 23.72
CA TYR A 9 -14.75 -19.81 25.10
C TYR A 9 -16.01 -19.60 25.95
N MET A 10 -16.91 -18.70 25.52
CA MET A 10 -18.13 -18.40 26.28
C MET A 10 -19.21 -19.48 26.13
N HIS A 11 -19.27 -20.17 24.99
CA HIS A 11 -20.29 -21.21 24.77
C HIS A 11 -20.18 -22.41 25.73
N THR A 12 -19.01 -22.65 26.33
CA THR A 12 -18.81 -23.74 27.31
C THR A 12 -19.05 -23.32 28.75
N LYS A 13 -19.22 -22.01 29.02
CA LYS A 13 -19.47 -21.50 30.37
C LYS A 13 -20.94 -21.68 30.77
N LYS A 14 -21.16 -21.94 32.06
CA LYS A 14 -22.49 -21.94 32.69
C LYS A 14 -23.03 -20.51 32.80
N ASP A 15 -24.34 -20.37 32.92
CA ASP A 15 -25.02 -19.08 32.95
C ASP A 15 -24.55 -18.20 34.11
N ASP A 16 -24.43 -18.75 35.33
CA ASP A 16 -23.88 -18.03 36.50
C ASP A 16 -22.46 -17.50 36.24
N ALA A 17 -21.63 -18.29 35.56
CA ALA A 17 -20.27 -17.91 35.21
C ALA A 17 -20.21 -16.86 34.10
N LEU A 18 -21.23 -16.75 33.24
CA LEU A 18 -21.36 -15.68 32.26
C LEU A 18 -21.78 -14.37 32.95
N VAL A 19 -22.68 -14.45 33.93
CA VAL A 19 -23.11 -13.29 34.73
C VAL A 19 -21.95 -12.75 35.58
N ASP A 20 -21.16 -13.63 36.20
CA ASP A 20 -19.93 -13.25 36.90
C ASP A 20 -18.94 -12.50 35.98
N VAL A 21 -18.87 -12.92 34.71
CA VAL A 21 -18.02 -12.23 33.73
C VAL A 21 -18.51 -10.82 33.44
N LEU A 22 -19.83 -10.59 33.41
CA LEU A 22 -20.42 -9.26 33.21
C LEU A 22 -20.20 -8.33 34.40
N GLN A 23 -20.34 -8.85 35.62
CA GLN A 23 -20.27 -8.08 36.86
C GLN A 23 -18.83 -7.71 37.25
N ASN A 24 -17.85 -8.50 36.81
CA ASN A 24 -16.45 -8.22 37.09
C ASN A 24 -15.87 -7.21 36.09
N ASN A 25 -15.82 -5.93 36.49
CA ASN A 25 -15.25 -4.83 35.71
C ASN A 25 -13.74 -4.99 35.40
N LYS A 26 -13.03 -5.94 36.01
CA LYS A 26 -11.64 -6.26 35.65
C LYS A 26 -11.52 -7.06 34.36
N ASN A 27 -12.62 -7.64 33.87
CA ASN A 27 -12.63 -8.37 32.61
C ASN A 27 -12.57 -7.40 31.42
N ALA A 28 -11.87 -7.82 30.37
CA ALA A 28 -11.73 -7.03 29.16
C ALA A 28 -13.12 -6.72 28.54
N PRO A 29 -13.32 -5.52 27.95
CA PRO A 29 -14.62 -5.10 27.44
C PRO A 29 -15.23 -6.07 26.43
N ASP A 30 -14.36 -6.70 25.66
CA ASP A 30 -14.66 -7.57 24.54
C ASP A 30 -14.97 -9.01 25.01
N MET A 31 -14.34 -9.45 26.11
CA MET A 31 -14.73 -10.64 26.88
C MET A 31 -16.13 -10.47 27.50
N ARG A 32 -16.44 -9.29 28.05
CA ARG A 32 -17.76 -8.96 28.60
C ARG A 32 -18.81 -8.91 27.49
N LEU A 33 -18.49 -8.33 26.34
CA LEU A 33 -19.34 -8.31 25.15
C LEU A 33 -19.67 -9.73 24.65
N ALA A 34 -18.68 -10.63 24.63
CA ALA A 34 -18.88 -12.03 24.26
C ALA A 34 -19.80 -12.78 25.24
N ALA A 35 -19.74 -12.45 26.53
CA ALA A 35 -20.66 -12.99 27.54
C ALA A 35 -22.10 -12.48 27.35
N ILE A 36 -22.28 -11.19 26.99
CA ILE A 36 -23.60 -10.63 26.64
C ILE A 36 -24.19 -11.38 25.45
N TRP A 37 -23.44 -11.56 24.36
CA TRP A 37 -23.94 -12.25 23.17
C TRP A 37 -24.33 -13.70 23.44
N GLU A 38 -23.59 -14.40 24.30
CA GLU A 38 -23.91 -15.77 24.68
C GLU A 38 -25.15 -15.86 25.58
N LEU A 39 -25.34 -14.92 26.52
CA LEU A 39 -26.55 -14.82 27.34
C LEU A 39 -27.78 -14.49 26.49
N GLN A 40 -27.66 -13.56 25.54
CA GLN A 40 -28.73 -13.24 24.58
C GLN A 40 -29.10 -14.44 23.72
N LYS A 41 -28.11 -15.22 23.25
CA LYS A 41 -28.32 -16.45 22.48
C LYS A 41 -29.08 -17.52 23.28
N ARG A 42 -28.92 -17.54 24.61
CA ARG A 42 -29.64 -18.43 25.54
C ARG A 42 -30.99 -17.88 26.00
N ASN A 43 -31.44 -16.75 25.44
CA ASN A 43 -32.65 -16.02 25.84
C ASN A 43 -32.65 -15.51 27.29
N LEU A 44 -31.47 -15.28 27.89
CA LEU A 44 -31.30 -14.79 29.26
C LEU A 44 -31.10 -13.27 29.30
N PHE A 45 -32.01 -12.53 28.67
CA PHE A 45 -31.93 -11.07 28.54
C PHE A 45 -32.02 -10.34 29.88
N GLU A 46 -32.72 -10.92 30.86
CA GLU A 46 -32.94 -10.35 32.19
C GLU A 46 -31.63 -10.13 32.97
N HIS A 47 -30.56 -10.82 32.59
CA HIS A 47 -29.26 -10.78 33.25
C HIS A 47 -28.30 -9.78 32.59
N VAL A 48 -28.72 -9.11 31.51
CA VAL A 48 -27.94 -8.11 30.79
C VAL A 48 -28.40 -6.72 31.21
N PRO A 49 -27.56 -5.92 31.89
CA PRO A 49 -27.92 -4.57 32.28
C PRO A 49 -28.24 -3.69 31.07
N GLU A 50 -29.28 -2.88 31.22
CA GLU A 50 -29.70 -1.93 30.18
C GLU A 50 -28.55 -0.96 29.86
N ASN A 51 -28.26 -0.75 28.57
CA ASN A 51 -27.17 0.08 28.03
C ASN A 51 -25.73 -0.46 28.14
N LEU A 52 -25.47 -1.56 28.85
CA LEU A 52 -24.11 -2.11 28.99
C LEU A 52 -23.53 -2.58 27.65
N GLU A 53 -24.36 -3.15 26.78
CA GLU A 53 -23.92 -3.57 25.44
C GLU A 53 -23.44 -2.39 24.59
N ASN A 54 -24.14 -1.25 24.65
CA ASN A 54 -23.79 -0.05 23.88
C ASN A 54 -22.49 0.58 24.39
N GLU A 55 -22.32 0.65 25.72
CA GLU A 55 -21.10 1.14 26.35
C GLU A 55 -19.89 0.26 26.01
N LEU A 56 -20.04 -1.06 26.10
CA LEU A 56 -18.98 -2.02 25.76
C LEU A 56 -18.66 -2.01 24.26
N ASN A 57 -19.66 -1.88 23.39
CA ASN A 57 -19.44 -1.73 21.95
C ASN A 57 -18.66 -0.45 21.63
N PHE A 58 -19.02 0.68 22.24
CA PHE A 58 -18.32 1.94 22.02
C PHE A 58 -16.88 1.88 22.53
N SER A 59 -16.66 1.33 23.72
CA SER A 59 -15.32 1.12 24.29
C SER A 59 -14.47 0.19 23.43
N TYR A 60 -15.05 -0.92 22.95
CA TYR A 60 -14.38 -1.86 22.06
C TYR A 60 -13.99 -1.22 20.73
N GLU A 61 -14.90 -0.49 20.09
CA GLU A 61 -14.64 0.17 18.81
C GLU A 61 -13.55 1.26 18.97
N THR A 62 -13.60 2.05 20.05
CA THR A 62 -12.61 3.09 20.35
C THR A 62 -11.24 2.48 20.60
N LYS A 63 -11.15 1.45 21.44
CA LYS A 63 -9.89 0.76 21.75
C LYS A 63 -9.31 0.08 20.51
N ARG A 64 -10.16 -0.48 19.64
CA ARG A 64 -9.76 -1.06 18.36
C ARG A 64 -9.19 0.00 17.41
N ILE A 65 -9.77 1.20 17.37
CA ILE A 65 -9.27 2.31 16.55
C ILE A 65 -7.93 2.82 17.09
N GLU A 66 -7.84 3.07 18.41
CA GLU A 66 -6.60 3.50 19.06
C GLU A 66 -5.46 2.48 18.90
N MET A 67 -5.77 1.18 19.03
CA MET A 67 -4.81 0.11 18.79
C MET A 67 -4.40 0.04 17.32
N ALA A 68 -5.33 0.15 16.38
CA ALA A 68 -5.00 0.19 14.96
C ALA A 68 -4.09 1.38 14.62
N GLU A 69 -4.27 2.52 15.28
CA GLU A 69 -3.46 3.71 15.11
C GLU A 69 -2.06 3.57 15.76
N THR A 70 -1.98 2.97 16.95
CA THR A 70 -0.73 2.70 17.68
C THR A 70 0.12 1.63 17.00
N ILE A 71 -0.51 0.61 16.43
CA ILE A 71 0.14 -0.42 15.62
C ILE A 71 0.65 0.15 14.30
N LYS A 72 -0.10 1.07 13.70
CA LYS A 72 0.32 1.77 12.48
C LYS A 72 1.54 2.64 12.73
N THR A 73 1.64 3.29 13.89
CA THR A 73 2.82 4.08 14.27
C THR A 73 4.00 3.21 14.69
N SER A 74 3.82 2.16 15.49
CA SER A 74 4.91 1.31 15.96
C SER A 74 5.51 0.40 14.88
N ILE A 75 4.71 -0.06 13.91
CA ILE A 75 5.21 -0.88 12.78
C ILE A 75 6.00 -0.05 11.77
N HIS A 76 5.82 1.27 11.73
CA HIS A 76 6.59 2.15 10.85
C HIS A 76 7.99 2.47 11.40
N GLU A 77 8.25 2.30 12.70
CA GLU A 77 9.52 2.71 13.30
C GLU A 77 10.62 1.64 13.30
N ASP A 78 10.32 0.33 13.19
CA ASP A 78 11.32 -0.69 13.55
C ASP A 78 11.55 -1.84 12.54
N ARG A 79 11.15 -1.68 11.27
CA ARG A 79 11.57 -2.61 10.20
C ARG A 79 12.30 -1.90 9.09
N ASP A 80 13.61 -2.09 9.10
CA ASP A 80 14.49 -1.71 8.00
C ASP A 80 14.00 -2.33 6.69
N VAL A 81 13.61 -1.47 5.74
CA VAL A 81 13.20 -1.90 4.40
C VAL A 81 14.37 -2.65 3.75
N ILE A 82 14.10 -3.84 3.21
CA ILE A 82 15.16 -4.66 2.63
C ILE A 82 15.84 -3.93 1.46
N PRO A 83 17.15 -4.16 1.22
CA PRO A 83 17.89 -3.46 0.18
C PRO A 83 17.25 -3.51 -1.21
N LYS A 84 16.60 -4.62 -1.58
CA LYS A 84 15.94 -4.78 -2.89
C LYS A 84 14.83 -3.76 -3.13
N ILE A 85 14.03 -3.46 -2.11
CA ILE A 85 12.95 -2.47 -2.21
C ILE A 85 13.55 -1.05 -2.28
N LYS A 86 14.58 -0.77 -1.47
CA LYS A 86 15.33 0.51 -1.51
C LYS A 86 15.92 0.75 -2.91
N TRP A 87 16.62 -0.24 -3.47
CA TRP A 87 17.18 -0.17 -4.83
C TRP A 87 16.10 0.01 -5.90
N ALA A 88 14.96 -0.67 -5.78
CA ALA A 88 13.86 -0.48 -6.72
C ALA A 88 13.31 0.96 -6.69
N ALA A 89 13.15 1.54 -5.50
CA ALA A 89 12.72 2.93 -5.35
C ALA A 89 13.75 3.90 -5.95
N TYR A 90 15.04 3.68 -5.73
CA TYR A 90 16.11 4.50 -6.32
C TYR A 90 16.16 4.39 -7.84
N LEU A 91 15.93 3.21 -8.40
CA LEU A 91 15.78 3.05 -9.85
C LEU A 91 14.55 3.80 -10.38
N LEU A 92 13.44 3.82 -9.65
CA LEU A 92 12.29 4.65 -10.04
C LEU A 92 12.64 6.14 -10.02
N PHE A 93 13.34 6.63 -8.99
CA PHE A 93 13.78 8.04 -8.95
C PHE A 93 14.77 8.38 -10.07
N SER A 94 15.65 7.44 -10.46
CA SER A 94 16.58 7.68 -11.56
C SER A 94 15.87 7.92 -12.90
N THR A 95 14.65 7.41 -13.08
CA THR A 95 13.83 7.69 -14.27
C THR A 95 13.37 9.16 -14.38
N VAL A 96 13.27 9.87 -13.26
CA VAL A 96 12.98 11.31 -13.21
C VAL A 96 14.24 12.09 -13.57
N PHE A 97 15.38 11.69 -13.00
CA PHE A 97 16.67 12.27 -13.36
C PHE A 97 16.97 12.11 -14.86
N LEU A 98 16.68 10.93 -15.42
CA LEU A 98 16.88 10.67 -16.85
C LEU A 98 16.02 11.58 -17.74
N HIS A 99 14.79 11.92 -17.33
CA HIS A 99 13.96 12.92 -18.05
C HIS A 99 14.60 14.32 -18.05
N ILE A 100 15.17 14.74 -16.92
CA ILE A 100 15.83 16.05 -16.81
C ILE A 100 17.03 16.10 -17.78
N VAL A 101 17.86 15.05 -17.75
CA VAL A 101 18.99 14.91 -18.68
C VAL A 101 18.50 14.92 -20.13
N TYR A 102 17.42 14.19 -20.43
CA TYR A 102 16.82 14.19 -21.76
C TYR A 102 16.40 15.59 -22.23
N PHE A 103 15.74 16.40 -21.39
CA PHE A 103 15.37 17.77 -21.77
C PHE A 103 16.57 18.66 -22.05
N ILE A 104 17.63 18.54 -21.24
CA ILE A 104 18.87 19.29 -21.44
C ILE A 104 19.52 18.90 -22.77
N LEU A 105 19.60 17.60 -23.07
CA LEU A 105 20.17 17.09 -24.32
C LEU A 105 19.32 17.51 -25.54
N MET A 106 18.00 17.47 -25.42
CA MET A 106 17.10 17.92 -26.49
C MET A 106 17.29 19.40 -26.84
N LYS A 107 17.46 20.25 -25.83
CA LYS A 107 17.73 21.67 -26.02
C LYS A 107 19.12 21.91 -26.62
N ASN A 108 20.15 21.21 -26.13
CA ASN A 108 21.54 21.50 -26.50
C ASN A 108 21.97 20.85 -27.82
N THR A 109 21.48 19.65 -28.14
CA THR A 109 21.88 18.89 -29.33
C THR A 109 20.98 19.15 -30.52
N PHE A 110 19.67 19.30 -30.28
CA PHE A 110 18.67 19.42 -31.35
C PHE A 110 17.98 20.79 -31.38
N TYR A 111 18.32 21.71 -30.47
CA TYR A 111 17.72 23.05 -30.35
C TYR A 111 16.20 23.03 -30.09
N ILE A 112 15.67 21.92 -29.57
CA ILE A 112 14.25 21.77 -29.25
C ILE A 112 14.04 22.04 -27.76
N ASN A 113 13.35 23.14 -27.43
CA ASN A 113 13.02 23.48 -26.05
C ASN A 113 11.66 22.88 -25.63
N LEU A 114 11.67 21.60 -25.24
CA LEU A 114 10.46 20.88 -24.84
C LEU A 114 9.76 21.50 -23.62
N LEU A 115 10.50 22.08 -22.68
CA LEU A 115 9.94 22.70 -21.47
C LEU A 115 9.24 24.04 -21.73
N ALA A 116 9.46 24.68 -22.89
CA ALA A 116 8.74 25.89 -23.26
C ALA A 116 7.26 25.61 -23.61
N ASN A 117 6.93 24.38 -23.97
CA ASN A 117 5.56 23.97 -24.23
C ASN A 117 4.90 23.54 -22.91
N SER A 118 3.83 24.26 -22.54
CA SER A 118 3.10 24.02 -21.28
C SER A 118 2.56 22.60 -21.15
N PHE A 119 2.17 21.96 -22.26
CA PHE A 119 1.68 20.57 -22.24
C PHE A 119 2.79 19.58 -21.83
N TYR A 120 3.99 19.70 -22.41
CA TYR A 120 5.12 18.84 -22.06
C TYR A 120 5.61 19.11 -20.63
N LEU A 121 5.62 20.37 -20.20
CA LEU A 121 5.98 20.75 -18.83
C LEU A 121 5.01 20.14 -17.81
N VAL A 122 3.70 20.31 -18.00
CA VAL A 122 2.68 19.75 -17.10
C VAL A 122 2.75 18.23 -17.07
N THR A 123 2.88 17.58 -18.24
CA THR A 123 3.01 16.12 -18.33
C THR A 123 4.23 15.61 -17.57
N PHE A 124 5.37 16.31 -17.68
CA PHE A 124 6.57 15.98 -16.92
C PHE A 124 6.35 16.13 -15.41
N ILE A 125 5.78 17.23 -14.94
CA ILE A 125 5.55 17.47 -13.51
C ILE A 125 4.63 16.39 -12.93
N VAL A 126 3.50 16.11 -13.60
CA VAL A 126 2.54 15.10 -13.14
C VAL A 126 3.17 13.71 -13.13
N ARG A 127 3.84 13.31 -14.21
CA ARG A 127 4.48 11.99 -14.32
C ARG A 127 5.57 11.80 -13.26
N SER A 128 6.45 12.78 -13.11
CA SER A 128 7.52 12.75 -12.11
C SER A 128 6.97 12.75 -10.69
N GLY A 129 5.93 13.55 -10.42
CA GLY A 129 5.24 13.57 -9.13
C GLY A 129 4.66 12.21 -8.76
N ILE A 130 3.99 11.53 -9.69
CA ILE A 130 3.46 10.17 -9.48
C ILE A 130 4.59 9.18 -9.18
N VAL A 131 5.68 9.21 -9.96
CA VAL A 131 6.84 8.31 -9.74
C VAL A 131 7.50 8.55 -8.39
N ILE A 132 7.67 9.81 -8.00
CA ILE A 132 8.24 10.19 -6.70
C ILE A 132 7.35 9.69 -5.56
N LEU A 133 6.04 9.92 -5.67
CA LEU A 133 5.06 9.47 -4.69
C LEU A 133 5.09 7.95 -4.52
N ILE A 134 5.10 7.19 -5.62
CA ILE A 134 5.24 5.73 -5.58
C ILE A 134 6.52 5.32 -4.86
N GLY A 135 7.65 5.95 -5.19
CA GLY A 135 8.94 5.65 -4.55
C GLY A 135 8.94 5.91 -3.04
N ILE A 136 8.33 7.01 -2.59
CA ILE A 136 8.17 7.31 -1.15
C ILE A 136 7.35 6.23 -0.45
N TYR A 137 6.19 5.85 -1.00
CA TYR A 137 5.34 4.83 -0.39
C TYR A 137 5.97 3.43 -0.42
N LEU A 138 6.83 3.12 -1.40
CA LEU A 138 7.64 1.90 -1.39
C LEU A 138 8.64 1.90 -0.23
N LEU A 139 9.31 3.03 0.01
CA LEU A 139 10.24 3.20 1.13
C LEU A 139 9.54 3.22 2.50
N GLN A 140 8.25 3.52 2.56
CA GLN A 140 7.41 3.35 3.74
C GLN A 140 6.91 1.91 3.93
N GLY A 141 7.31 0.98 3.06
CA GLY A 141 6.91 -0.42 3.19
C GLY A 141 5.47 -0.72 2.74
N GLN A 142 4.82 0.17 2.00
CA GLN A 142 3.46 -0.10 1.50
C GLN A 142 3.47 -1.00 0.26
N GLN A 143 2.50 -1.91 0.16
CA GLN A 143 2.43 -2.91 -0.91
C GLN A 143 1.72 -2.41 -2.19
N TRP A 144 0.69 -1.58 -2.06
CA TRP A 144 -0.09 -1.07 -3.20
C TRP A 144 0.74 -0.33 -4.28
N PRO A 145 1.83 0.41 -3.95
CA PRO A 145 2.63 1.10 -4.97
C PRO A 145 3.27 0.14 -5.97
N ARG A 146 3.51 -1.13 -5.59
CA ARG A 146 4.01 -2.17 -6.51
C ARG A 146 3.03 -2.46 -7.64
N ILE A 147 1.75 -2.54 -7.29
CA ILE A 147 0.67 -2.82 -8.24
C ILE A 147 0.48 -1.60 -9.14
N VAL A 148 0.49 -0.39 -8.57
CA VAL A 148 0.37 0.85 -9.33
C VAL A 148 1.55 1.03 -10.29
N ALA A 149 2.78 0.75 -9.84
CA ALA A 149 3.96 0.76 -10.72
C ALA A 149 3.82 -0.22 -11.89
N LEU A 150 3.31 -1.43 -11.65
CA LEU A 150 3.06 -2.42 -12.71
C LEU A 150 2.01 -1.93 -13.71
N ILE A 151 0.90 -1.36 -13.24
CA ILE A 151 -0.15 -0.80 -14.11
C ILE A 151 0.43 0.34 -14.98
N LEU A 152 1.17 1.26 -14.37
CA LEU A 152 1.82 2.37 -15.09
C LEU A 152 2.83 1.88 -16.12
N PHE A 153 3.56 0.80 -15.82
CA PHE A 153 4.47 0.19 -16.78
C PHE A 153 3.74 -0.39 -17.99
N ILE A 154 2.64 -1.10 -17.77
CA ILE A 154 1.82 -1.66 -18.86
C ILE A 154 1.24 -0.54 -19.72
N LEU A 155 0.60 0.45 -19.09
CA LEU A 155 0.03 1.60 -19.80
C LEU A 155 1.10 2.38 -20.57
N GLY A 156 2.26 2.61 -19.96
CA GLY A 156 3.40 3.27 -20.59
C GLY A 156 3.95 2.47 -21.77
N SER A 157 4.07 1.15 -21.64
CA SER A 157 4.55 0.27 -22.72
C SER A 157 3.60 0.27 -23.92
N VAL A 158 2.28 0.23 -23.68
CA VAL A 158 1.26 0.33 -24.74
C VAL A 158 1.32 1.70 -25.42
N SER A 159 1.43 2.78 -24.65
CA SER A 159 1.56 4.14 -25.20
C SER A 159 2.82 4.29 -26.05
N ILE A 160 3.96 3.76 -25.59
CA ILE A 160 5.22 3.75 -26.34
C ILE A 160 5.05 2.96 -27.64
N ALA A 161 4.52 1.73 -27.58
CA ALA A 161 4.30 0.90 -28.77
C ALA A 161 3.42 1.61 -29.80
N SER A 162 2.34 2.27 -29.36
CA SER A 162 1.47 3.06 -30.23
C SER A 162 2.21 4.22 -30.90
N THR A 163 3.02 4.98 -30.14
CA THR A 163 3.79 6.10 -30.69
C THR A 163 4.83 5.61 -31.71
N TYR A 164 5.52 4.51 -31.42
CA TYR A 164 6.48 3.91 -32.36
C TYR A 164 5.82 3.41 -33.63
N PHE A 165 4.66 2.76 -33.52
CA PHE A 165 3.91 2.28 -34.68
C PHE A 165 3.52 3.45 -35.58
N GLN A 166 3.05 4.56 -35.02
CA GLN A 166 2.70 5.76 -35.80
C GLN A 166 3.92 6.38 -36.48
N ILE A 167 5.04 6.52 -35.77
CA ILE A 167 6.28 7.08 -36.35
C ILE A 167 6.79 6.18 -37.48
N PHE A 168 6.84 4.87 -37.27
CA PHE A 168 7.38 3.93 -38.27
C PHE A 168 6.49 3.78 -39.50
N VAL A 169 5.17 3.82 -39.34
CA VAL A 169 4.22 3.64 -40.46
C VAL A 169 4.06 4.93 -41.27
N ASN A 170 4.08 6.10 -40.63
CA ASN A 170 3.73 7.36 -41.31
C ASN A 170 4.95 8.19 -41.74
N ASP A 171 6.06 8.13 -41.00
CA ASP A 171 7.25 8.94 -41.26
C ASP A 171 8.46 8.02 -41.46
N ASN A 172 8.74 7.66 -42.72
CA ASN A 172 9.94 6.91 -43.14
C ASN A 172 11.29 7.58 -42.76
N SER A 173 11.29 8.69 -42.02
CA SER A 173 12.47 9.41 -41.61
C SER A 173 12.88 9.05 -40.17
N PHE A 174 13.60 7.93 -40.03
CA PHE A 174 14.37 7.62 -38.81
C PHE A 174 15.59 8.56 -38.71
N ASN A 175 15.32 9.85 -38.51
CA ASN A 175 16.36 10.88 -38.39
C ASN A 175 17.14 10.69 -37.07
N ALA A 176 18.29 11.35 -36.94
CA ALA A 176 19.14 11.30 -35.74
C ALA A 176 18.36 11.57 -34.43
N TYR A 177 17.35 12.44 -34.49
CA TYR A 177 16.41 12.69 -33.38
C TYR A 177 15.62 11.43 -32.97
N GLY A 178 15.08 10.69 -33.94
CA GLY A 178 14.30 9.47 -33.69
C GLY A 178 15.14 8.36 -33.06
N ILE A 179 16.40 8.21 -33.48
CA ILE A 179 17.35 7.27 -32.88
C ILE A 179 17.64 7.66 -31.42
N PHE A 180 17.92 8.94 -31.17
CA PHE A 180 18.21 9.43 -29.82
C PHE A 180 17.00 9.28 -28.88
N PHE A 181 15.82 9.71 -29.32
CA PHE A 181 14.56 9.51 -28.61
C PHE A 181 14.32 8.03 -28.30
N SER A 182 14.66 7.16 -29.25
CA SER A 182 14.52 5.73 -29.06
C SER A 182 15.42 5.15 -27.99
N GLY A 183 16.71 5.48 -28.04
CA GLY A 183 17.66 5.05 -27.01
C GLY A 183 17.21 5.49 -25.62
N TYR A 184 16.75 6.73 -25.49
CA TYR A 184 16.20 7.25 -24.24
C TYR A 184 15.00 6.42 -23.74
N ILE A 185 14.01 6.12 -24.61
CA ILE A 185 12.85 5.31 -24.23
C ILE A 185 13.27 3.90 -23.79
N PHE A 186 14.17 3.24 -24.53
CA PHE A 186 14.63 1.90 -24.18
C PHE A 186 15.33 1.87 -22.82
N ILE A 187 16.21 2.84 -22.53
CA ILE A 187 16.87 2.95 -21.22
C ILE A 187 15.83 3.19 -20.12
N GLN A 188 14.86 4.08 -20.34
CA GLN A 188 13.80 4.36 -19.39
C GLN A 188 12.96 3.10 -19.09
N LEU A 189 12.57 2.34 -20.13
CA LEU A 189 11.84 1.07 -19.99
C LEU A 189 12.68 0.02 -19.27
N ALA A 190 13.96 -0.10 -19.57
CA ALA A 190 14.85 -1.06 -18.94
C ALA A 190 14.99 -0.79 -17.43
N ILE A 191 15.20 0.48 -17.04
CA ILE A 191 15.27 0.89 -15.63
C ILE A 191 13.95 0.57 -14.91
N PHE A 192 12.81 0.88 -15.53
CA PHE A 192 11.50 0.61 -14.93
C PHE A 192 11.21 -0.89 -14.83
N LEU A 193 11.60 -1.68 -15.83
CA LEU A 193 11.47 -3.14 -15.79
C LEU A 193 12.35 -3.74 -14.69
N LEU A 194 13.58 -3.27 -14.55
CA LEU A 194 14.49 -3.70 -13.48
C LEU A 194 13.93 -3.37 -12.09
N SER A 195 13.34 -2.19 -11.92
CA SER A 195 12.70 -1.84 -10.64
C SER A 195 11.52 -2.77 -10.35
N LEU A 196 10.69 -3.12 -11.35
CA LEU A 196 9.62 -4.10 -11.18
C LEU A 196 10.15 -5.50 -10.85
N ILE A 197 11.21 -5.98 -11.52
CA ILE A 197 11.83 -7.27 -11.21
C ILE A 197 12.27 -7.32 -9.73
N LEU A 198 12.87 -6.25 -9.23
CA LEU A 198 13.26 -6.16 -7.82
C LEU A 198 12.03 -6.15 -6.89
N LEU A 199 11.01 -5.35 -7.21
CA LEU A 199 9.78 -5.27 -6.42
C LEU A 199 8.99 -6.58 -6.39
N PHE A 200 9.02 -7.36 -7.47
CA PHE A 200 8.33 -8.65 -7.58
C PHE A 200 9.22 -9.85 -7.30
N SER A 201 10.47 -9.62 -6.88
CA SER A 201 11.34 -10.70 -6.40
C SER A 201 10.74 -11.42 -5.20
N ARG A 202 11.09 -12.71 -5.05
CA ARG A 202 10.58 -13.56 -3.97
C ARG A 202 10.82 -12.92 -2.59
N ASP A 203 12.03 -12.44 -2.34
CA ASP A 203 12.40 -11.81 -1.06
C ASP A 203 11.55 -10.56 -0.75
N ALA A 204 11.29 -9.71 -1.76
CA ALA A 204 10.42 -8.56 -1.57
C ALA A 204 8.97 -9.00 -1.30
N SER A 205 8.47 -9.97 -2.07
CA SER A 205 7.12 -10.52 -1.89
C SER A 205 6.91 -11.12 -0.50
N ASP A 206 7.88 -11.91 -0.04
CA ASP A 206 7.83 -12.56 1.27
C ASP A 206 7.94 -11.52 2.40
N TRP A 207 8.74 -10.47 2.22
CA TRP A 207 8.80 -9.33 3.15
C TRP A 207 7.45 -8.62 3.29
N TYR A 208 6.77 -8.30 2.17
CA TYR A 208 5.44 -7.66 2.22
C TYR A 208 4.35 -8.57 2.81
N LYS A 209 4.39 -9.87 2.51
CA LYS A 209 3.45 -10.84 3.13
C LYS A 209 3.68 -10.95 4.64
N GLY A 210 4.95 -10.98 5.05
CA GLY A 210 5.33 -10.96 6.46
C GLY A 210 4.90 -9.65 7.15
N TYR A 211 4.98 -8.52 6.45
CA TYR A 211 4.51 -7.22 6.95
C TYR A 211 3.00 -7.25 7.27
N ASN A 212 2.16 -7.69 6.32
CA ASN A 212 0.71 -7.78 6.54
C ASN A 212 0.36 -8.77 7.65
N ARG A 213 1.01 -9.94 7.69
CA ARG A 213 0.74 -10.96 8.70
C ARG A 213 1.10 -10.50 10.12
N ASN A 214 2.19 -9.74 10.29
CA ASN A 214 2.56 -9.22 11.61
C ASN A 214 1.71 -8.01 12.01
N GLN A 215 1.22 -7.21 11.05
CA GLN A 215 0.15 -6.24 11.31
C GLN A 215 -1.10 -6.94 11.85
N GLU A 216 -1.53 -8.02 11.20
CA GLU A 216 -2.71 -8.78 11.64
C GLU A 216 -2.50 -9.46 13.00
N LEU A 217 -1.32 -10.03 13.27
CA LEU A 217 -1.03 -10.72 14.53
C LEU A 217 -0.77 -9.76 15.69
N GLY A 218 -0.10 -8.63 15.49
CA GLY A 218 0.05 -7.60 16.53
C GLY A 218 -1.30 -7.03 16.96
N VAL A 219 -2.27 -6.95 16.03
CA VAL A 219 -3.67 -6.61 16.37
C VAL A 219 -4.34 -7.72 17.18
N LEU A 220 -3.96 -8.99 17.02
CA LEU A 220 -4.61 -10.12 17.68
C LEU A 220 -3.98 -10.51 19.02
N ASP A 221 -2.69 -10.30 19.23
CA ASP A 221 -1.99 -10.66 20.47
C ASP A 221 -2.19 -9.61 21.59
N GLU A 222 -2.65 -8.40 21.24
CA GLU A 222 -2.92 -7.32 22.20
C GLU A 222 -4.43 -7.07 22.47
N ILE A 223 -5.33 -7.78 21.77
CA ILE A 223 -6.78 -7.84 22.06
C ILE A 223 -7.06 -8.99 23.03
#